data_AF-A0A4V6E8S1-F1
#
_entry.id   AF-A0A4V6E8S1-F1
#
_cell.length_a   1.000
_cell.length_b   1.000
_cell.length_c   1.000
_cell.angle_alpha   90.00
_cell.angle_beta   90.00
_cell.angle_gamma   90.00
#
_symmetry.space_group_name_H-M   'P 1'
#
loop_
_entity.id
_entity.type
_entity.pdbx_description
1 polymer ?
#
loop_
_entity_poly.entity_id
_entity_poly.type
_entity_poly.pdbx_seq_one_letter_code
_entity_poly.pdbx_strand_id
1 'polypeptide(L)'
;MSDTTTAEANGVTARYEEADGERLLTFSTEGGTATVAQNVDGYAMLKVRTGPDGDELERYYGFDMALDHAAELLGVAVGDLPVPEAAADMGM
;
A
#
# COMPACT_ATOMS: atom_id res chain seq x y z
N MET A 1 -2.72 9.15 -18.07
CA MET A 1 -3.78 9.46 -17.10
C MET A 1 -3.38 8.74 -15.84
N SER A 2 -3.37 9.40 -14.69
CA SER A 2 -3.15 8.70 -13.42
C SER A 2 -4.48 8.04 -13.05
N ASP A 3 -4.50 6.72 -12.99
CA ASP A 3 -5.64 5.98 -12.48
C ASP A 3 -5.55 5.99 -10.94
N THR A 4 -6.57 6.59 -10.31
CA THR A 4 -6.69 6.64 -8.85
C THR A 4 -7.96 5.90 -8.45
N THR A 5 -7.83 4.96 -7.51
CA THR A 5 -8.97 4.20 -6.96
C THR A 5 -8.91 4.28 -5.43
N THR A 6 -10.07 4.43 -4.79
CA THR A 6 -10.17 4.47 -3.33
C THR A 6 -11.12 3.39 -2.80
N ALA A 7 -10.81 2.84 -1.64
CA ALA A 7 -11.67 1.92 -0.90
C ALA A 7 -11.65 2.27 0.59
N GLU A 8 -12.77 2.06 1.28
CA GLU A 8 -12.90 2.38 2.71
C GLU A 8 -13.56 1.20 3.43
N ALA A 9 -12.97 0.76 4.53
CA ALA A 9 -13.51 -0.28 5.39
C ALA A 9 -12.94 -0.16 6.80
N ASN A 10 -13.72 -0.50 7.82
CA ASN A 10 -13.25 -0.63 9.21
C ASN A 10 -12.48 0.59 9.76
N GLY A 11 -12.79 1.81 9.28
CA GLY A 11 -12.09 3.03 9.69
C GLY A 11 -10.72 3.25 9.02
N VAL A 12 -10.39 2.44 8.01
CA VAL A 12 -9.19 2.57 7.17
C VAL A 12 -9.62 3.05 5.78
N THR A 13 -8.92 4.06 5.26
CA THR A 13 -9.05 4.49 3.87
C THR A 13 -7.84 3.99 3.08
N ALA A 14 -8.08 3.34 1.96
CA ALA A 14 -7.05 2.97 1.01
C ALA A 14 -7.17 3.81 -0.26
N ARG A 15 -6.03 4.28 -0.76
CA ARG A 15 -5.89 4.99 -2.01
C ARG A 15 -4.82 4.30 -2.84
N TYR A 16 -5.23 3.80 -3.98
CA TYR A 16 -4.34 3.32 -5.03
C TYR A 16 -4.12 4.42 -6.05
N GLU A 17 -2.87 4.64 -6.46
CA GLU A 17 -2.53 5.48 -7.60
C GLU A 17 -1.24 5.04 -8.30
N GLU A 18 -1.15 5.32 -9.59
CA GLU A 18 0.08 5.16 -10.36
C GLU A 18 0.73 6.53 -10.60
N ALA A 19 1.92 6.70 -10.06
CA ALA A 19 2.67 7.94 -10.12
C ALA A 19 4.18 7.64 -10.18
N ASP A 20 4.92 8.44 -10.94
CA ASP A 20 6.39 8.40 -10.99
C ASP A 20 7.01 7.02 -11.28
N GLY A 21 6.30 6.19 -12.06
CA GLY A 21 6.73 4.82 -12.40
C GLY A 21 6.53 3.81 -11.28
N GLU A 22 5.75 4.17 -10.25
CA GLU A 22 5.37 3.33 -9.13
C GLU A 22 3.85 3.17 -9.04
N ARG A 23 3.42 2.00 -8.59
CA ARG A 23 2.07 1.73 -8.07
C ARG A 23 2.11 1.97 -6.57
N LEU A 24 1.32 2.89 -6.08
CA LEU A 24 1.25 3.29 -4.68
C LEU A 24 -0.09 2.85 -4.11
N LEU A 25 -0.06 2.07 -3.03
CA LEU A 25 -1.23 1.74 -2.22
C LEU A 25 -1.04 2.33 -0.83
N THR A 26 -1.67 3.48 -0.60
CA THR A 26 -1.61 4.21 0.66
C THR A 26 -2.81 3.90 1.52
N PHE A 27 -2.57 3.50 2.76
CA PHE A 27 -3.56 3.30 3.80
C PHE A 27 -3.47 4.41 4.83
N SER A 28 -4.61 4.95 5.25
CA SER A 28 -4.69 5.98 6.29
C SER A 28 -5.77 5.65 7.32
N THR A 29 -5.44 5.96 8.57
CA THR A 29 -6.34 5.88 9.73
C THR A 29 -6.22 7.17 10.53
N GLU A 30 -7.01 7.34 11.60
CA GLU A 30 -6.81 8.45 12.54
C GLU A 30 -5.43 8.38 13.24
N GLY A 31 -4.82 7.20 13.31
CA GLY A 31 -3.55 6.96 14.01
C GLY A 31 -2.30 7.12 13.13
N GLY A 32 -2.42 7.10 11.80
CA GLY A 32 -1.25 7.18 10.93
C GLY A 32 -1.51 6.88 9.46
N THR A 33 -0.41 6.73 8.72
CA THR A 33 -0.41 6.41 7.29
C THR A 33 0.71 5.41 7.01
N ALA A 34 0.43 4.48 6.10
CA ALA A 34 1.41 3.53 5.58
C ALA A 34 1.21 3.41 4.07
N THR A 35 2.27 3.20 3.31
CA THR A 35 2.17 3.02 1.85
C THR A 35 2.95 1.81 1.41
N VAL A 36 2.32 0.96 0.61
CA VAL A 36 2.97 -0.11 -0.14
C VAL A 36 3.24 0.41 -1.55
N ALA A 37 4.51 0.50 -1.93
CA ALA A 37 4.96 0.99 -3.24
C ALA A 37 5.61 -0.14 -4.05
N GLN A 38 5.19 -0.31 -5.29
CA GLN A 38 5.77 -1.26 -6.25
C GLN A 38 6.25 -0.49 -7.48
N ASN A 39 7.42 -0.80 -8.03
CA ASN A 39 7.77 -0.25 -9.35
C ASN A 39 6.88 -0.89 -10.42
N VAL A 40 6.38 -0.08 -11.36
CA VAL A 40 5.65 -0.56 -12.55
C VAL A 40 6.60 -1.35 -13.45
N ASP A 41 7.84 -0.87 -13.58
CA ASP A 41 8.91 -1.50 -14.35
C ASP A 41 9.93 -2.19 -13.43
N GLY A 42 10.13 -3.49 -13.59
CA GLY A 42 11.21 -4.24 -12.94
C GLY A 42 10.76 -5.43 -12.10
N TYR A 43 11.65 -5.91 -11.22
CA TYR A 43 11.32 -6.99 -10.28
C TYR A 43 10.28 -6.49 -9.27
N ALA A 44 9.20 -7.26 -9.10
CA ALA A 44 7.99 -6.97 -8.32
C ALA A 44 8.18 -6.80 -6.79
N MET A 45 9.34 -6.30 -6.34
CA MET A 45 9.60 -5.97 -4.94
C MET A 45 8.72 -4.82 -4.47
N LEU A 46 8.09 -5.04 -3.32
CA LEU A 46 7.24 -4.09 -2.64
C LEU A 46 8.03 -3.38 -1.55
N LYS A 47 7.84 -2.06 -1.42
CA LYS A 47 8.43 -1.21 -0.39
C LYS A 47 7.33 -0.76 0.55
N VAL A 48 7.52 -0.88 1.86
CA VAL A 48 6.63 -0.27 2.86
C VAL A 48 7.24 1.06 3.29
N ARG A 49 6.43 2.12 3.26
CA ARG A 49 6.79 3.50 3.60
C ARG A 49 5.83 4.09 4.63
N THR A 50 6.23 5.15 5.32
CA THR A 50 5.37 5.93 6.24
C THR A 50 4.32 6.81 5.54
N GLY A 51 4.36 6.86 4.20
CA GLY A 51 3.48 7.64 3.35
C GLY A 51 3.90 7.51 1.88
N PRO A 52 3.16 8.13 0.95
CA PRO A 52 3.45 8.02 -0.49
C PRO A 52 4.88 8.48 -0.83
N ASP A 53 5.27 9.65 -0.29
CA ASP A 53 6.61 10.22 -0.37
C ASP A 53 7.45 9.99 0.89
N GLY A 54 7.00 9.06 1.75
CA GLY A 54 7.63 8.78 3.04
C GLY A 54 8.91 7.96 2.90
N ASP A 55 9.65 7.87 4.01
CA ASP A 55 10.86 7.06 4.07
C ASP A 55 10.54 5.57 3.88
N GLU A 56 11.40 4.90 3.11
CA GLU A 56 11.36 3.44 2.97
C GLU A 56 11.77 2.79 4.30
N LEU A 57 10.89 1.93 4.82
CA LEU A 57 11.12 1.20 6.05
C LEU A 57 11.68 -0.20 5.76
N GLU A 58 10.98 -0.95 4.90
CA GLU A 58 11.38 -2.32 4.56
C GLU A 58 10.87 -2.75 3.17
N ARG A 59 11.43 -3.85 2.63
CA ARG A 59 11.08 -4.43 1.34
C ARG A 59 10.63 -5.89 1.45
N TYR A 60 9.65 -6.26 0.65
CA TYR A 60 9.07 -7.60 0.61
C TYR A 60 8.92 -8.12 -0.82
N TYR A 61 9.05 -9.44 -0.96
CA TYR A 61 8.74 -10.15 -2.21
C TYR A 61 7.27 -10.55 -2.32
N GLY A 62 6.52 -10.56 -1.20
CA GLY A 62 5.12 -10.98 -1.16
C GLY A 62 4.22 -9.86 -0.68
N PHE A 63 3.09 -9.67 -1.35
CA PHE A 63 2.13 -8.62 -1.02
C PHE A 63 1.50 -8.82 0.34
N ASP A 64 1.16 -10.05 0.71
CA ASP A 64 0.63 -10.36 2.04
C ASP A 64 1.57 -9.92 3.17
N MET A 65 2.90 -10.10 3.01
CA MET A 65 3.87 -9.65 4.02
C MET A 65 4.01 -8.13 4.07
N ALA A 66 3.91 -7.46 2.91
CA ALA A 66 3.90 -5.99 2.88
C ALA A 66 2.62 -5.41 3.53
N LEU A 67 1.47 -6.06 3.32
CA LEU A 67 0.20 -5.69 3.95
C LEU A 67 0.22 -5.92 5.46
N ASP A 68 0.81 -7.03 5.91
CA ASP A 68 0.97 -7.33 7.34
C ASP A 68 1.77 -6.22 8.04
N HIS A 69 2.93 -5.84 7.51
CA HIS A 69 3.71 -4.73 8.07
C HIS A 69 2.96 -3.38 7.97
N ALA A 70 2.26 -3.10 6.86
CA ALA A 70 1.45 -1.89 6.77
C ALA A 70 0.34 -1.84 7.85
N ALA A 71 -0.29 -2.98 8.14
CA ALA A 71 -1.29 -3.09 9.19
C ALA A 71 -0.68 -2.91 10.60
N GLU A 72 0.51 -3.47 10.85
CA GLU A 72 1.26 -3.28 12.09
C GLU A 72 1.57 -1.79 12.34
N LEU A 73 2.01 -1.05 11.32
CA LEU A 73 2.29 0.39 11.42
C LEU A 73 1.05 1.20 11.76
N LEU A 74 -0.12 0.77 11.28
CA LEU A 74 -1.40 1.42 11.51
C LEU A 74 -2.12 0.95 12.78
N GLY A 75 -1.62 -0.11 13.44
CA GLY A 75 -2.24 -0.70 14.62
C GLY A 75 -3.58 -1.36 14.35
N VAL A 76 -3.80 -1.88 13.14
CA VAL A 76 -5.05 -2.56 12.71
C VAL A 76 -4.78 -4.02 12.34
N ALA A 77 -5.82 -4.83 12.18
CA ALA A 77 -5.63 -6.17 11.63
C ALA A 77 -5.42 -6.11 10.11
N VAL A 78 -4.59 -6.99 9.56
CA VAL A 78 -4.35 -7.05 8.10
C VAL A 78 -5.63 -7.27 7.29
N GLY A 79 -6.59 -8.04 7.84
CA GLY A 79 -7.91 -8.24 7.23
C GLY A 79 -8.83 -7.03 7.24
N ASP A 80 -8.46 -5.97 7.98
CA ASP A 80 -9.20 -4.70 7.99
C ASP A 80 -8.72 -3.73 6.91
N LEU A 81 -7.58 -3.99 6.26
CA LEU A 81 -7.07 -3.17 5.17
C LEU A 81 -7.92 -3.36 3.89
N PRO A 82 -8.62 -2.32 3.40
CA PRO A 82 -9.39 -2.43 2.18
C PRO A 82 -8.48 -2.36 0.96
N VAL A 83 -8.14 -3.49 0.34
CA VAL A 83 -7.34 -3.51 -0.90
C VAL A 83 -8.27 -3.30 -2.11
N PRO A 84 -8.12 -2.21 -2.89
CA PRO A 84 -8.89 -2.00 -4.12
C PRO A 84 -8.55 -3.04 -5.19
N GLU A 85 -9.50 -3.38 -6.06
CA GLU A 85 -9.28 -4.35 -7.16
C GLU A 85 -8.07 -3.96 -8.05
N ALA A 86 -7.87 -2.66 -8.28
CA ALA A 86 -6.73 -2.14 -9.05
C ALA A 86 -5.35 -2.39 -8.42
N ALA A 87 -5.30 -2.77 -7.13
CA ALA A 87 -4.07 -3.08 -6.40
C ALA A 87 -3.93 -4.58 -6.07
N ALA A 88 -4.91 -5.41 -6.44
CA ALA A 88 -4.99 -6.81 -5.99
C ALA A 88 -3.90 -7.72 -6.56
N ASP A 89 -3.25 -7.33 -7.65
CA ASP A 89 -2.16 -8.04 -8.32
C ASP A 89 -0.77 -7.47 -7.98
N MET A 90 -0.67 -6.52 -7.05
CA MET A 90 0.63 -6.06 -6.56
C MET A 90 1.42 -7.24 -5.97
N GLY A 91 2.74 -7.26 -6.20
CA GLY A 91 3.64 -8.34 -5.75
C GLY A 91 3.68 -9.60 -6.64
N MET A 92 2.95 -9.65 -7.75
CA MET A 92 3.00 -10.70 -8.77
C MET A 92 3.92 -10.30 -9.94
#